data_AF-A0A369JVC8-F1
#
_entry.id   AF-A0A369JVC8-F1
#
_cell.length_a   1.000
_cell.length_b   1.000
_cell.length_c   1.000
_cell.angle_alpha   90.00
_cell.angle_beta   90.00
_cell.angle_gamma   90.00
#
_symmetry.space_group_name_H-M   'P 1'
#
loop_
_entity.id
_entity.type
_entity.pdbx_description
1 polymer ?
#
loop_
_entity_poly.entity_id
_entity_poly.type
_entity_poly.pdbx_seq_one_letter_code
_entity_poly.pdbx_strand_id
1 'polypeptide(L)'
;MTPCLACSALLERPKVIESLKSSSVCYLKFLVSLEQTVYSRISKLLASSKIMHILEIASSARSAGTEILLQRTRRHGPVIVLHYDKCMARSFFEEDLCIAGVKRPQALHRIRFSAQSRQSPINTIIFFPVSLRSRTFAALLSTMFHLASALILGFLQAASAQTPPFKGALLLEPGLTIGKCLTAASNKNGAPVTIEGCANFPSQKWTFTSGSVKIFGNKCLEVPGGNARDGTKLQISSCSTNDANQQFTYTGDNRLQWTKRGKCVDLTGGKQSNGNRISISTCTKGNVKQIWDTGYSVNDLPEKSQSGQYGINSCGTSSSQTSKCQTAWMNSAEDFCLWGPPQPDSTVGDTEHENVAWCTKSGRGTRVIPNGALKGVHFVRTHEYVQVTGVGDFTKLNIKKGDSGGELDNRGADGNGNPSGGLVYGNTFGNGTQYHEWTSFMSDSEFCFRACTGPDATRNCNHIYDLMGCTWNIPANYEAGKFENCDGNNDLPMGVYGTSTWHQGVSPTLPPHPAASSSNCHALPTVTVGEAAKEARALRKRQIPRNVNGYARSFPRATPAA
;
A
#
# COMPACT_ATOMS: atom_id res chain seq x y z
N MET A 1 -50.40 -1.41 -20.96
CA MET A 1 -50.36 -2.68 -21.70
C MET A 1 -49.23 -3.54 -21.14
N THR A 2 -49.59 -4.66 -20.53
CA THR A 2 -48.75 -5.87 -20.32
C THR A 2 -49.32 -6.92 -21.30
N PRO A 3 -48.60 -8.00 -21.73
CA PRO A 3 -48.12 -9.03 -20.80
C PRO A 3 -46.85 -9.86 -21.20
N CYS A 4 -46.33 -10.63 -20.22
CA CYS A 4 -45.85 -12.04 -20.30
C CYS A 4 -44.79 -12.55 -21.32
N LEU A 5 -44.10 -13.70 -21.14
CA LEU A 5 -43.55 -14.41 -19.96
C LEU A 5 -42.60 -15.56 -20.42
N ALA A 6 -41.46 -15.76 -19.73
CA ALA A 6 -40.71 -17.01 -19.46
C ALA A 6 -40.31 -18.12 -20.49
N CYS A 7 -39.13 -18.69 -20.21
CA CYS A 7 -38.69 -20.12 -20.30
C CYS A 7 -38.00 -20.74 -21.55
N SER A 8 -36.66 -20.85 -21.43
CA SER A 8 -35.85 -22.10 -21.42
C SER A 8 -35.96 -23.18 -22.51
N ALA A 9 -34.86 -23.42 -23.24
CA ALA A 9 -34.27 -24.76 -23.45
C ALA A 9 -32.83 -24.72 -24.04
N LEU A 10 -32.05 -25.77 -23.79
CA LEU A 10 -30.66 -26.00 -24.24
C LEU A 10 -30.51 -26.12 -25.77
N LEU A 11 -29.30 -25.85 -26.30
CA LEU A 11 -28.39 -26.87 -26.89
C LEU A 11 -27.06 -26.29 -27.44
N GLU A 12 -25.98 -27.01 -27.14
CA GLU A 12 -24.75 -27.24 -27.93
C GLU A 12 -23.72 -26.16 -28.32
N ARG A 13 -22.51 -26.67 -28.61
CA ARG A 13 -21.18 -26.02 -28.61
C ARG A 13 -20.67 -25.67 -30.04
N PRO A 14 -19.51 -25.00 -30.19
CA PRO A 14 -19.34 -23.95 -31.21
C PRO A 14 -18.64 -24.36 -32.52
N LYS A 15 -18.83 -23.54 -33.56
CA LYS A 15 -18.00 -23.36 -34.77
C LYS A 15 -18.12 -21.86 -35.17
N VAL A 16 -17.24 -21.22 -35.94
CA VAL A 16 -16.20 -21.67 -36.90
C VAL A 16 -14.90 -20.86 -36.71
N ILE A 17 -13.75 -21.49 -36.97
CA ILE A 17 -12.43 -20.86 -37.11
C ILE A 17 -12.24 -20.43 -38.57
N GLU A 18 -11.88 -19.17 -38.82
CA GLU A 18 -11.55 -18.73 -40.19
C GLU A 18 -10.14 -19.19 -40.62
N SER A 19 -10.00 -19.55 -41.89
CA SER A 19 -8.93 -20.42 -42.38
C SER A 19 -7.88 -19.67 -43.20
N LEU A 20 -6.64 -19.61 -42.70
CA LEU A 20 -5.46 -19.38 -43.53
C LEU A 20 -4.59 -20.65 -43.61
N LYS A 21 -4.66 -21.34 -44.76
CA LYS A 21 -3.82 -22.50 -45.07
C LYS A 21 -2.62 -22.08 -45.90
N SER A 22 -1.42 -22.12 -45.33
CA SER A 22 -0.21 -22.67 -45.98
C SER A 22 0.92 -22.84 -44.97
N SER A 23 1.59 -24.01 -44.99
CA SER A 23 2.95 -24.20 -44.48
C SER A 23 3.22 -24.11 -42.95
N SER A 24 2.56 -24.98 -42.18
CA SER A 24 3.23 -25.89 -41.23
C SER A 24 4.07 -25.34 -40.04
N VAL A 25 3.53 -24.51 -39.14
CA VAL A 25 3.85 -24.55 -37.67
C VAL A 25 2.62 -24.18 -36.85
N CYS A 26 2.19 -25.02 -35.91
CA CYS A 26 1.18 -24.64 -34.91
C CYS A 26 1.82 -23.89 -33.75
N TYR A 27 1.53 -22.60 -33.60
CA TYR A 27 1.87 -21.81 -32.42
C TYR A 27 0.74 -21.88 -31.37
N LEU A 28 1.02 -22.45 -30.20
CA LEU A 28 0.13 -22.34 -29.03
C LEU A 28 0.58 -21.14 -28.18
N LYS A 29 -0.24 -20.09 -28.13
CA LYS A 29 0.04 -18.88 -27.36
C LYS A 29 -0.52 -19.03 -25.93
N PHE A 30 0.29 -19.56 -25.01
CA PHE A 30 -0.04 -19.58 -23.58
C PHE A 30 0.31 -18.24 -22.92
N LEU A 31 -0.70 -17.47 -22.52
CA LEU A 31 -0.53 -16.40 -21.55
C LEU A 31 -0.57 -16.99 -20.14
N VAL A 32 0.60 -17.14 -19.52
CA VAL A 32 0.70 -17.43 -18.07
C VAL A 32 0.94 -16.12 -17.35
N SER A 33 -0.11 -15.60 -16.72
CA SER A 33 0.04 -14.56 -15.69
C SER A 33 0.43 -15.25 -14.38
N LEU A 34 1.60 -14.92 -13.85
CA LEU A 34 2.10 -15.37 -12.55
C LEU A 34 2.37 -14.13 -11.70
N GLU A 35 1.60 -13.96 -10.62
CA GLU A 35 1.85 -12.91 -9.63
C GLU A 35 3.19 -13.14 -8.91
N GLN A 36 3.93 -12.05 -8.66
CA GLN A 36 5.24 -12.09 -8.00
C GLN A 36 5.19 -12.74 -6.60
N THR A 37 4.03 -12.70 -5.94
CA THR A 37 3.73 -13.30 -4.63
C THR A 37 4.02 -14.80 -4.57
N VAL A 38 3.88 -15.51 -5.69
CA VAL A 38 4.17 -16.95 -5.81
C VAL A 38 5.68 -17.22 -5.80
N TYR A 39 6.47 -16.34 -6.41
CA TYR A 39 7.93 -16.50 -6.59
C TYR A 39 8.68 -16.47 -5.24
N SER A 40 8.32 -15.51 -4.38
CA SER A 40 8.90 -15.34 -3.03
C SER A 40 8.67 -16.55 -2.11
N ARG A 41 7.52 -17.23 -2.24
CA ARG A 41 7.19 -18.41 -1.41
C ARG A 41 7.83 -19.70 -1.91
N ILE A 42 7.97 -19.88 -3.23
CA ILE A 42 8.66 -21.06 -3.80
C ILE A 42 10.17 -21.02 -3.50
N SER A 43 10.79 -19.83 -3.56
CA SER A 43 12.20 -19.62 -3.21
C SER A 43 12.57 -20.19 -1.82
N LYS A 44 11.70 -20.01 -0.81
CA LYS A 44 11.94 -20.47 0.56
C LYS A 44 11.66 -21.97 0.79
N LEU A 45 11.02 -22.66 -0.15
CA LEU A 45 10.64 -24.08 -0.04
C LEU A 45 11.59 -25.03 -0.78
N LEU A 46 12.52 -24.53 -1.60
CA LEU A 46 13.39 -25.34 -2.47
C LEU A 46 14.89 -25.20 -2.18
N ALA A 47 15.27 -24.91 -0.94
CA ALA A 47 16.66 -24.82 -0.48
C ALA A 47 17.46 -26.15 -0.50
N SER A 48 16.99 -27.19 -1.20
CA SER A 48 17.64 -28.50 -1.32
C SER A 48 17.33 -29.21 -2.65
N SER A 49 17.58 -28.52 -3.79
CA SER A 49 17.60 -29.17 -5.11
C SER A 49 18.41 -28.37 -6.14
N LYS A 50 19.10 -29.06 -7.06
CA LYS A 50 19.96 -28.45 -8.11
C LYS A 50 19.15 -27.86 -9.29
N ILE A 51 18.23 -26.94 -9.01
CA ILE A 51 17.35 -26.31 -10.02
C ILE A 51 17.50 -24.77 -10.00
N MET A 52 18.74 -24.28 -10.15
CA MET A 52 19.03 -22.83 -10.27
C MET A 52 19.31 -22.38 -11.71
N HIS A 53 20.09 -23.13 -12.49
CA HIS A 53 20.60 -22.67 -13.80
C HIS A 53 19.56 -22.49 -14.92
N ILE A 54 18.31 -22.93 -14.75
CA ILE A 54 17.25 -22.76 -15.77
C ILE A 54 16.45 -21.47 -15.54
N LEU A 55 16.40 -20.95 -14.30
CA LEU A 55 15.58 -19.78 -13.95
C LEU A 55 16.28 -18.44 -14.18
N GLU A 56 17.61 -18.37 -14.04
CA GLU A 56 18.37 -17.13 -14.29
C GLU A 56 18.26 -16.64 -15.75
N ILE A 57 18.22 -17.57 -16.71
CA ILE A 57 18.13 -17.25 -18.15
C ILE A 57 16.77 -16.58 -18.48
N ALA A 58 15.68 -17.02 -17.83
CA ALA A 58 14.35 -16.46 -18.05
C ALA A 58 14.18 -15.06 -17.43
N SER A 59 14.90 -14.75 -16.35
CA SER A 59 14.93 -13.42 -15.73
C SER A 59 15.59 -12.39 -16.64
N SER A 60 16.78 -12.73 -17.16
CA SER A 60 17.58 -11.84 -18.03
C SER A 60 16.89 -11.49 -19.35
N ALA A 61 16.11 -12.43 -19.93
CA ALA A 61 15.38 -12.17 -21.19
C ALA A 61 14.26 -11.12 -21.05
N ARG A 62 13.74 -10.87 -19.84
CA ARG A 62 12.63 -9.93 -19.61
C ARG A 62 13.08 -8.46 -19.62
N SER A 63 14.33 -8.16 -19.28
CA SER A 63 14.85 -6.77 -19.29
C SER A 63 15.22 -6.23 -20.68
N ALA A 64 15.26 -7.10 -21.71
CA ALA A 64 15.71 -6.75 -23.06
C ALA A 64 14.63 -6.88 -24.17
N GLY A 65 13.39 -7.29 -23.84
CA GLY A 65 12.28 -7.36 -24.80
C GLY A 65 12.47 -8.37 -25.95
N THR A 66 13.11 -9.52 -25.68
CA THR A 66 13.53 -10.49 -26.71
C THR A 66 12.51 -11.60 -26.95
N GLU A 67 12.22 -11.94 -28.20
CA GLU A 67 11.43 -13.14 -28.56
C GLU A 67 12.28 -14.42 -28.47
N ILE A 68 11.70 -15.50 -27.94
CA ILE A 68 12.37 -16.82 -27.81
C ILE A 68 11.70 -17.82 -28.75
N LEU A 69 12.42 -18.25 -29.79
CA LEU A 69 11.93 -19.22 -30.78
C LEU A 69 12.61 -20.59 -30.60
N LEU A 70 11.83 -21.62 -30.25
CA LEU A 70 12.32 -22.99 -30.08
C LEU A 70 12.12 -23.80 -31.38
N GLN A 71 13.21 -24.06 -32.11
CA GLN A 71 13.19 -24.99 -33.25
C GLN A 71 13.74 -26.37 -32.88
N ARG A 72 13.10 -27.43 -33.39
CA ARG A 72 13.47 -28.83 -33.15
C ARG A 72 14.14 -29.43 -34.39
N THR A 73 15.46 -29.58 -34.37
CA THR A 73 16.20 -30.28 -35.44
C THR A 73 16.16 -31.79 -35.23
N ARG A 74 16.18 -32.58 -36.32
CA ARG A 74 15.80 -34.01 -36.29
C ARG A 74 16.86 -35.00 -35.78
N ARG A 75 18.04 -34.57 -35.28
CA ARG A 75 19.13 -35.54 -34.92
C ARG A 75 19.89 -35.32 -33.61
N HIS A 76 19.78 -34.18 -32.92
CA HIS A 76 20.36 -34.00 -31.59
C HIS A 76 19.36 -33.31 -30.64
N GLY A 77 19.64 -33.32 -29.34
CA GLY A 77 18.75 -32.75 -28.30
C GLY A 77 18.50 -31.25 -28.45
N PRO A 78 17.65 -30.65 -27.59
CA PRO A 78 17.30 -29.23 -27.69
C PRO A 78 18.55 -28.33 -27.65
N VAL A 79 18.72 -27.51 -28.68
CA VAL A 79 19.74 -26.47 -28.76
C VAL A 79 19.04 -25.13 -28.69
N ILE A 80 19.48 -24.26 -27.77
CA ILE A 80 19.01 -22.87 -27.70
C ILE A 80 19.82 -22.07 -28.72
N VAL A 81 19.12 -21.41 -29.64
CA VAL A 81 19.72 -20.44 -30.58
C VAL A 81 19.05 -19.10 -30.33
N LEU A 82 19.84 -18.10 -29.94
CA LEU A 82 19.38 -16.72 -29.79
C LEU A 82 19.56 -15.99 -31.12
N HIS A 83 18.57 -15.20 -31.53
CA HIS A 83 18.72 -14.19 -32.58
C HIS A 83 18.64 -12.81 -31.94
N TYR A 84 19.53 -11.92 -32.38
CA TYR A 84 19.60 -10.53 -31.91
C TYR A 84 19.27 -9.60 -33.08
N ASP A 85 18.00 -9.19 -33.20
CA ASP A 85 17.60 -8.11 -34.10
C ASP A 85 17.53 -6.78 -33.34
N LYS A 86 18.72 -6.22 -33.06
CA LYS A 86 19.01 -4.77 -32.90
C LYS A 86 20.45 -4.55 -32.46
N CYS A 87 21.22 -3.80 -33.25
CA CYS A 87 22.46 -3.21 -32.79
C CYS A 87 22.15 -2.05 -31.83
N MET A 88 22.59 -2.14 -30.57
CA MET A 88 22.94 -0.95 -29.78
C MET A 88 24.47 -0.84 -29.75
N ALA A 89 25.00 -0.08 -30.70
CA ALA A 89 26.40 0.35 -30.65
C ALA A 89 26.54 1.48 -29.64
N ARG A 90 27.25 1.22 -28.53
CA ARG A 90 27.76 2.29 -27.66
C ARG A 90 29.05 2.80 -28.31
N SER A 91 29.02 4.03 -28.82
CA SER A 91 30.16 4.66 -29.50
C SER A 91 31.27 5.02 -28.53
N PHE A 92 32.48 4.51 -28.78
CA PHE A 92 33.75 5.09 -28.35
C PHE A 92 34.79 4.85 -29.45
N PHE A 93 35.67 5.84 -29.63
CA PHE A 93 36.73 5.98 -30.64
C PHE A 93 36.37 6.55 -32.03
N GLU A 94 37.34 7.35 -32.49
CA GLU A 94 37.38 8.16 -33.70
C GLU A 94 37.84 7.37 -34.95
N GLU A 95 37.82 8.06 -36.09
CA GLU A 95 38.48 7.76 -37.37
C GLU A 95 38.01 6.54 -38.21
N ASP A 96 37.22 6.91 -39.22
CA ASP A 96 37.48 6.67 -40.65
C ASP A 96 37.27 5.31 -41.37
N LEU A 97 36.76 5.53 -42.60
CA LEU A 97 36.73 4.70 -43.81
C LEU A 97 35.70 3.58 -44.01
N CYS A 98 35.28 3.52 -45.28
CA CYS A 98 34.18 2.74 -45.82
C CYS A 98 34.62 1.40 -46.44
N ILE A 99 33.62 0.59 -46.82
CA ILE A 99 33.49 -0.26 -48.04
C ILE A 99 32.99 -1.69 -47.74
N ALA A 100 32.08 -2.16 -48.59
CA ALA A 100 31.40 -3.45 -48.51
C ALA A 100 32.23 -4.63 -49.08
N GLY A 101 31.93 -5.86 -48.65
CA GLY A 101 32.52 -7.07 -49.24
C GLY A 101 31.91 -8.38 -48.73
N VAL A 102 31.44 -9.23 -49.65
CA VAL A 102 30.80 -10.52 -49.37
C VAL A 102 31.83 -11.67 -49.46
N LYS A 103 31.84 -12.60 -48.49
CA LYS A 103 31.85 -14.09 -48.68
C LYS A 103 32.35 -14.88 -47.45
N ARG A 104 31.71 -16.03 -47.20
CA ARG A 104 32.19 -17.19 -46.42
C ARG A 104 33.02 -18.13 -47.33
N PRO A 105 33.62 -19.23 -46.82
CA PRO A 105 34.32 -19.44 -45.54
C PRO A 105 35.69 -20.16 -45.74
N GLN A 106 36.56 -20.26 -44.72
CA GLN A 106 37.41 -21.47 -44.52
C GLN A 106 38.14 -21.56 -43.17
N ALA A 107 38.34 -22.82 -42.75
CA ALA A 107 39.39 -23.45 -41.94
C ALA A 107 40.04 -22.77 -40.70
N LEU A 108 40.06 -23.58 -39.63
CA LEU A 108 40.98 -23.63 -38.49
C LEU A 108 42.28 -22.79 -38.54
N HIS A 109 42.60 -22.13 -37.41
CA HIS A 109 43.88 -22.35 -36.72
C HIS A 109 43.73 -22.18 -35.20
N ARG A 110 44.58 -22.89 -34.45
CA ARG A 110 44.55 -23.00 -32.98
C ARG A 110 45.89 -22.51 -32.43
N ILE A 111 45.91 -21.43 -31.65
CA ILE A 111 47.10 -21.00 -30.90
C ILE A 111 46.71 -20.77 -29.43
N ARG A 112 47.56 -21.26 -28.52
CA ARG A 112 47.40 -21.18 -27.06
C ARG A 112 48.12 -19.94 -26.51
N PHE A 113 47.64 -19.42 -25.39
CA PHE A 113 48.53 -18.83 -24.37
C PHE A 113 48.34 -19.54 -23.03
N SER A 114 49.36 -19.43 -22.18
CA SER A 114 49.63 -20.34 -21.05
C SER A 114 49.32 -19.70 -19.69
N ALA A 115 48.82 -20.52 -18.75
CA ALA A 115 48.93 -20.26 -17.31
C ALA A 115 48.90 -21.59 -16.51
N GLN A 116 50.08 -22.04 -16.05
CA GLN A 116 50.23 -22.94 -14.88
C GLN A 116 50.09 -22.09 -13.59
N SER A 117 49.78 -22.58 -12.38
CA SER A 117 49.19 -23.84 -11.82
C SER A 117 48.81 -23.52 -10.35
N ARG A 118 47.88 -24.18 -9.63
CA ARG A 118 47.88 -25.51 -8.95
C ARG A 118 46.54 -25.60 -8.14
N GLN A 119 45.97 -26.70 -7.64
CA GLN A 119 46.11 -28.17 -7.85
C GLN A 119 44.89 -28.90 -7.21
N SER A 120 44.12 -29.67 -7.99
CA SER A 120 43.31 -30.86 -7.56
C SER A 120 42.17 -30.72 -6.50
N PRO A 121 41.20 -31.68 -6.40
CA PRO A 121 41.06 -32.94 -7.14
C PRO A 121 39.81 -33.07 -8.04
N ILE A 122 39.81 -34.11 -8.87
CA ILE A 122 38.80 -34.46 -9.87
C ILE A 122 37.86 -35.53 -9.28
N ASN A 123 36.55 -35.44 -9.56
CA ASN A 123 35.63 -36.58 -9.45
C ASN A 123 35.15 -36.99 -10.85
N THR A 124 35.49 -38.21 -11.25
CA THR A 124 35.15 -38.82 -12.54
C THR A 124 33.69 -39.26 -12.56
N ILE A 125 32.95 -38.91 -13.62
CA ILE A 125 31.58 -39.43 -13.87
C ILE A 125 31.64 -40.50 -14.96
N ILE A 126 31.24 -41.72 -14.62
CA ILE A 126 31.14 -42.86 -15.54
C ILE A 126 29.75 -42.87 -16.17
N PHE A 127 29.68 -42.99 -17.49
CA PHE A 127 28.42 -43.20 -18.22
C PHE A 127 28.18 -44.69 -18.50
N PHE A 128 27.03 -45.21 -18.08
CA PHE A 128 26.51 -46.51 -18.54
C PHE A 128 25.40 -46.30 -19.58
N PRO A 129 25.43 -46.98 -20.74
CA PRO A 129 24.34 -46.93 -21.70
C PRO A 129 23.24 -47.94 -21.33
N VAL A 130 22.08 -47.46 -20.86
CA VAL A 130 20.91 -48.33 -20.65
C VAL A 130 20.05 -48.36 -21.91
N SER A 131 20.02 -49.51 -22.59
CA SER A 131 19.13 -49.78 -23.72
C SER A 131 17.77 -50.25 -23.23
N LEU A 132 16.74 -49.40 -23.33
CA LEU A 132 15.37 -49.72 -22.95
C LEU A 132 14.50 -50.08 -24.18
N ARG A 133 14.43 -51.38 -24.48
CA ARG A 133 13.34 -51.97 -25.29
C ARG A 133 12.33 -52.65 -24.36
N SER A 134 11.25 -51.95 -23.99
CA SER A 134 9.98 -52.60 -23.62
C SER A 134 8.82 -51.62 -23.72
N ARG A 135 7.68 -52.07 -24.26
CA ARG A 135 6.46 -51.25 -24.43
C ARG A 135 5.54 -51.23 -23.18
N THR A 136 5.92 -51.90 -22.08
CA THR A 136 5.03 -52.08 -20.92
C THR A 136 5.06 -50.96 -19.87
N PHE A 137 5.98 -49.99 -19.97
CA PHE A 137 6.10 -48.89 -18.98
C PHE A 137 5.10 -47.74 -19.16
N ALA A 138 4.36 -47.68 -20.27
CA ALA A 138 3.48 -46.54 -20.58
C ALA A 138 2.14 -46.52 -19.78
N ALA A 139 1.68 -47.67 -19.28
CA ALA A 139 0.36 -47.79 -18.65
C ALA A 139 0.32 -47.41 -17.16
N LEU A 140 1.45 -47.47 -16.44
CA LEU A 140 1.55 -47.18 -15.01
C LEU A 140 1.82 -45.69 -14.69
N LEU A 141 2.20 -44.88 -15.68
CA LEU A 141 2.44 -43.44 -15.48
C LEU A 141 1.16 -42.58 -15.60
N SER A 142 0.12 -43.03 -16.30
CA SER A 142 -1.10 -42.21 -16.50
C SER A 142 -2.02 -42.16 -15.28
N THR A 143 -2.14 -43.26 -14.53
CA THR A 143 -2.97 -43.32 -13.32
C THR A 143 -2.38 -42.51 -12.16
N MET A 144 -1.04 -42.47 -12.03
CA MET A 144 -0.35 -41.62 -11.06
C MET A 144 -0.47 -40.12 -11.38
N PHE A 145 -0.64 -39.75 -12.66
CA PHE A 145 -0.79 -38.34 -13.07
C PHE A 145 -2.16 -37.74 -12.71
N HIS A 146 -3.21 -38.55 -12.71
CA HIS A 146 -4.56 -38.10 -12.34
C HIS A 146 -4.77 -37.95 -10.83
N LEU A 147 -4.11 -38.76 -10.00
CA LEU A 147 -4.11 -38.58 -8.54
C LEU A 147 -3.22 -37.42 -8.08
N ALA A 148 -2.07 -37.18 -8.72
CA ALA A 148 -1.22 -36.02 -8.42
C ALA A 148 -1.88 -34.68 -8.79
N SER A 149 -2.64 -34.65 -9.90
CA SER A 149 -3.31 -33.43 -10.38
C SER A 149 -4.49 -33.01 -9.49
N ALA A 150 -5.16 -33.96 -8.82
CA ALA A 150 -6.22 -33.68 -7.85
C ALA A 150 -5.70 -33.11 -6.52
N LEU A 151 -4.47 -33.45 -6.12
CA LEU A 151 -3.85 -32.96 -4.88
C LEU A 151 -3.17 -31.59 -5.03
N ILE A 152 -2.73 -31.21 -6.24
CA ILE A 152 -2.03 -29.93 -6.48
C ILE A 152 -3.00 -28.77 -6.74
N LEU A 153 -4.23 -29.01 -7.23
CA LEU A 153 -5.28 -27.98 -7.27
C LEU A 153 -6.06 -27.81 -5.94
N GLY A 154 -5.82 -28.66 -4.93
CA GLY A 154 -6.45 -28.54 -3.61
C GLY A 154 -5.73 -27.57 -2.65
N PHE A 155 -4.46 -27.29 -2.89
CA PHE A 155 -3.62 -26.46 -2.01
C PHE A 155 -3.34 -25.07 -2.61
N LEU A 156 -4.34 -24.17 -2.59
CA LEU A 156 -4.11 -22.71 -2.55
C LEU A 156 -5.36 -21.86 -2.24
N GLN A 157 -6.36 -22.40 -1.52
CA GLN A 157 -7.43 -21.59 -0.90
C GLN A 157 -7.63 -21.88 0.59
N ALA A 158 -6.51 -21.94 1.32
CA ALA A 158 -6.51 -21.29 2.62
C ALA A 158 -6.64 -19.78 2.37
N ALA A 159 -7.88 -19.32 2.15
CA ALA A 159 -8.20 -17.91 2.27
C ALA A 159 -7.91 -17.53 3.72
N SER A 160 -6.70 -17.01 3.97
CA SER A 160 -6.42 -16.26 5.18
C SER A 160 -7.58 -15.28 5.33
N ALA A 161 -8.29 -15.32 6.46
CA ALA A 161 -9.28 -14.30 6.74
C ALA A 161 -8.55 -12.97 6.63
N GLN A 162 -8.88 -12.19 5.60
CA GLN A 162 -8.14 -10.99 5.27
C GLN A 162 -8.31 -10.04 6.46
N THR A 163 -7.19 -9.68 7.08
CA THR A 163 -7.12 -8.73 8.18
C THR A 163 -6.59 -7.41 7.64
N PRO A 164 -6.75 -6.30 8.38
CA PRO A 164 -5.97 -5.10 8.11
C PRO A 164 -4.46 -5.43 8.05
N PRO A 165 -3.65 -4.67 7.27
CA PRO A 165 -2.20 -4.82 7.27
C PRO A 165 -1.58 -4.37 8.60
N PHE A 166 -2.30 -3.54 9.36
CA PHE A 166 -1.91 -3.06 10.68
C PHE A 166 -2.09 -4.11 11.79
N LYS A 167 -1.18 -4.07 12.77
CA LYS A 167 -1.05 -5.04 13.86
C LYS A 167 -1.62 -4.53 15.19
N GLY A 168 -1.99 -5.47 16.05
CA GLY A 168 -2.30 -5.19 17.46
C GLY A 168 -3.75 -4.73 17.68
N ALA A 169 -3.91 -3.70 18.51
CA ALA A 169 -5.21 -3.14 18.87
C ALA A 169 -5.45 -1.84 18.09
N LEU A 170 -6.38 -1.91 17.14
CA LEU A 170 -6.66 -0.86 16.16
C LEU A 170 -7.89 -0.06 16.59
N LEU A 171 -7.90 1.22 16.23
CA LEU A 171 -9.14 1.98 16.05
C LEU A 171 -9.78 1.54 14.73
N LEU A 172 -11.12 1.59 14.69
CA LEU A 172 -11.93 1.37 13.49
C LEU A 172 -12.76 2.63 13.25
N GLU A 173 -12.45 3.39 12.20
CA GLU A 173 -13.05 4.71 11.93
C GLU A 173 -13.90 4.64 10.65
N PRO A 174 -15.14 5.17 10.61
CA PRO A 174 -15.95 5.10 9.40
C PRO A 174 -15.43 6.09 8.35
N GLY A 175 -14.99 5.63 7.18
CA GLY A 175 -14.34 6.48 6.15
C GLY A 175 -15.19 7.64 5.59
N LEU A 176 -16.47 7.71 5.95
CA LEU A 176 -17.34 8.88 5.74
C LEU A 176 -16.96 10.12 6.57
N THR A 177 -16.14 9.95 7.61
CA THR A 177 -15.84 10.96 8.62
C THR A 177 -14.52 10.65 9.30
N ILE A 178 -13.99 11.57 10.10
CA ILE A 178 -12.73 11.36 10.81
C ILE A 178 -12.89 11.67 12.30
N GLY A 179 -12.11 11.03 13.16
CA GLY A 179 -12.21 11.21 14.61
C GLY A 179 -13.45 10.57 15.24
N LYS A 180 -14.12 9.64 14.52
CA LYS A 180 -15.18 8.77 15.05
C LYS A 180 -14.70 7.33 15.09
N CYS A 181 -14.87 6.66 16.22
CA CYS A 181 -14.38 5.30 16.46
C CYS A 181 -15.54 4.34 16.74
N LEU A 182 -15.49 3.16 16.13
CA LEU A 182 -16.34 2.01 16.44
C LEU A 182 -16.18 1.67 17.93
N THR A 183 -17.26 1.72 18.69
CA THR A 183 -17.24 1.66 20.15
C THR A 183 -18.23 0.61 20.66
N ALA A 184 -17.77 -0.28 21.55
CA ALA A 184 -18.66 -1.17 22.29
C ALA A 184 -19.16 -0.46 23.57
N ALA A 185 -20.47 -0.35 23.75
CA ALA A 185 -21.07 0.46 24.82
C ALA A 185 -20.75 -0.02 26.26
N SER A 186 -20.38 -1.30 26.45
CA SER A 186 -19.86 -1.84 27.70
C SER A 186 -19.20 -3.21 27.48
N ASN A 187 -18.46 -3.74 28.45
CA ASN A 187 -17.93 -5.11 28.42
C ASN A 187 -18.97 -6.16 28.89
N LYS A 188 -20.16 -6.15 28.29
CA LYS A 188 -21.23 -7.14 28.54
C LYS A 188 -21.63 -7.81 27.22
N ASN A 189 -22.03 -9.08 27.28
CA ASN A 189 -22.62 -9.74 26.11
C ASN A 189 -23.94 -9.06 25.76
N GLY A 190 -24.21 -8.88 24.47
CA GLY A 190 -25.33 -8.09 23.97
C GLY A 190 -25.12 -6.57 24.02
N ALA A 191 -23.95 -6.08 24.46
CA ALA A 191 -23.70 -4.64 24.47
C ALA A 191 -23.70 -4.07 23.04
N PRO A 192 -24.44 -2.98 22.78
CA PRO A 192 -24.49 -2.33 21.47
C PRO A 192 -23.12 -1.92 20.95
N VAL A 193 -22.96 -2.03 19.63
CA VAL A 193 -21.85 -1.39 18.90
C VAL A 193 -22.36 -0.09 18.28
N THR A 194 -21.64 1.01 18.54
CA THR A 194 -21.95 2.38 18.11
C THR A 194 -20.72 3.03 17.47
N ILE A 195 -20.86 4.28 17.00
CA ILE A 195 -19.72 5.19 16.86
C ILE A 195 -19.73 6.25 17.96
N GLU A 196 -18.55 6.58 18.47
CA GLU A 196 -18.32 7.69 19.41
C GLU A 196 -17.13 8.52 18.95
N GLY A 197 -16.84 9.65 19.62
CA GLY A 197 -15.57 10.34 19.41
C GLY A 197 -14.39 9.45 19.79
N CYS A 198 -13.32 9.45 18.98
CA CYS A 198 -12.11 8.70 19.29
C CYS A 198 -11.44 9.27 20.54
N ALA A 199 -11.28 8.44 21.57
CA ALA A 199 -10.79 8.84 22.90
C ALA A 199 -9.83 7.80 23.52
N ASN A 200 -9.29 6.89 22.70
CA ASN A 200 -8.31 5.87 23.07
C ASN A 200 -8.79 4.90 24.18
N PHE A 201 -10.10 4.74 24.37
CA PHE A 201 -10.64 3.85 25.40
C PHE A 201 -10.51 2.37 25.01
N PRO A 202 -10.40 1.44 25.98
CA PRO A 202 -10.46 0.00 25.71
C PRO A 202 -11.73 -0.46 24.97
N SER A 203 -12.82 0.32 25.05
CA SER A 203 -14.06 0.13 24.29
C SER A 203 -13.97 0.47 22.80
N GLN A 204 -12.83 0.97 22.33
CA GLN A 204 -12.56 1.37 20.94
C GLN A 204 -11.38 0.59 20.33
N LYS A 205 -10.81 -0.36 21.08
CA LYS A 205 -9.58 -1.08 20.74
C LYS A 205 -9.90 -2.48 20.24
N TRP A 206 -9.86 -2.65 18.92
CA TRP A 206 -10.25 -3.86 18.22
C TRP A 206 -9.04 -4.63 17.69
N THR A 207 -9.02 -5.95 17.88
CA THR A 207 -7.94 -6.82 17.41
C THR A 207 -8.50 -7.90 16.48
N PHE A 208 -7.91 -8.02 15.30
CA PHE A 208 -8.28 -9.03 14.32
C PHE A 208 -7.53 -10.33 14.61
N THR A 209 -8.22 -11.46 14.72
CA THR A 209 -7.61 -12.78 15.01
C THR A 209 -8.44 -13.89 14.38
N SER A 210 -7.89 -14.57 13.38
CA SER A 210 -8.50 -15.74 12.74
C SER A 210 -9.95 -15.51 12.29
N GLY A 211 -10.24 -14.35 11.71
CA GLY A 211 -11.59 -13.93 11.28
C GLY A 211 -12.45 -13.30 12.36
N SER A 212 -12.11 -13.40 13.64
CA SER A 212 -12.81 -12.67 14.70
C SER A 212 -12.29 -11.25 14.88
N VAL A 213 -13.20 -10.29 15.07
CA VAL A 213 -12.89 -8.90 15.43
C VAL A 213 -13.14 -8.74 16.93
N LYS A 214 -12.06 -8.79 17.70
CA LYS A 214 -12.09 -8.93 19.16
C LYS A 214 -11.98 -7.59 19.87
N ILE A 215 -12.53 -7.51 21.08
CA ILE A 215 -12.47 -6.39 22.00
C ILE A 215 -12.49 -6.88 23.45
N PHE A 216 -11.97 -6.09 24.39
CA PHE A 216 -11.83 -6.48 25.81
C PHE A 216 -11.17 -7.86 26.03
N GLY A 217 -10.29 -8.29 25.11
CA GLY A 217 -9.62 -9.59 25.10
C GLY A 217 -10.49 -10.77 24.66
N ASN A 218 -11.66 -10.97 25.28
CA ASN A 218 -12.50 -12.16 25.08
C ASN A 218 -13.92 -11.90 24.50
N LYS A 219 -14.20 -10.68 24.05
CA LYS A 219 -15.44 -10.34 23.35
C LYS A 219 -15.19 -10.22 21.86
N CYS A 220 -16.17 -10.59 21.07
CA CYS A 220 -16.13 -10.57 19.61
C CYS A 220 -17.30 -9.72 19.09
N LEU A 221 -17.08 -8.98 18.01
CA LEU A 221 -18.13 -8.39 17.19
C LEU A 221 -19.07 -9.51 16.71
N GLU A 222 -20.39 -9.29 16.76
CA GLU A 222 -21.38 -10.34 16.48
C GLU A 222 -22.61 -9.77 15.76
N VAL A 223 -23.11 -10.54 14.78
CA VAL A 223 -24.48 -10.40 14.26
C VAL A 223 -25.45 -11.17 15.16
N PRO A 224 -26.32 -10.50 15.94
CA PRO A 224 -27.15 -11.18 16.94
C PRO A 224 -28.00 -12.30 16.34
N GLY A 225 -27.85 -13.52 16.87
CA GLY A 225 -28.60 -14.70 16.43
C GLY A 225 -28.43 -15.06 14.95
N GLY A 226 -27.40 -14.54 14.26
CA GLY A 226 -27.20 -14.76 12.82
C GLY A 226 -28.28 -14.15 11.92
N ASN A 227 -29.00 -13.14 12.39
CA ASN A 227 -30.05 -12.48 11.62
C ASN A 227 -29.46 -11.70 10.43
N ALA A 228 -29.59 -12.24 9.21
CA ALA A 228 -29.03 -11.66 7.99
C ALA A 228 -29.87 -10.53 7.34
N ARG A 229 -30.89 -9.99 8.03
CA ARG A 229 -31.67 -8.85 7.52
C ARG A 229 -30.84 -7.57 7.54
N ASP A 230 -30.94 -6.77 6.47
CA ASP A 230 -30.30 -5.45 6.44
C ASP A 230 -30.86 -4.55 7.54
N GLY A 231 -30.00 -3.73 8.15
CA GLY A 231 -30.33 -2.95 9.34
C GLY A 231 -30.23 -3.69 10.67
N THR A 232 -29.98 -5.01 10.68
CA THR A 232 -29.72 -5.77 11.91
C THR A 232 -28.55 -5.15 12.66
N LYS A 233 -28.79 -4.74 13.91
CA LYS A 233 -27.81 -4.03 14.73
C LYS A 233 -26.75 -4.96 15.27
N LEU A 234 -25.49 -4.56 15.19
CA LEU A 234 -24.38 -5.30 15.75
C LEU A 234 -24.33 -5.17 17.27
N GLN A 235 -23.76 -6.20 17.89
CA GLN A 235 -23.44 -6.25 19.31
C GLN A 235 -22.04 -6.83 19.52
N ILE A 236 -21.59 -6.87 20.77
CA ILE A 236 -20.50 -7.75 21.17
C ILE A 236 -21.00 -8.92 22.02
N SER A 237 -20.30 -10.04 21.97
CA SER A 237 -20.60 -11.25 22.73
C SER A 237 -19.32 -11.98 23.10
N SER A 238 -19.38 -13.00 23.96
CA SER A 238 -18.20 -13.81 24.27
C SER A 238 -17.73 -14.53 23.00
N CYS A 239 -16.42 -14.46 22.72
CA CYS A 239 -15.85 -15.11 21.55
C CYS A 239 -16.05 -16.63 21.60
N SER A 240 -16.60 -17.19 20.52
CA SER A 240 -16.85 -18.62 20.35
C SER A 240 -16.07 -19.16 19.16
N THR A 241 -15.39 -20.30 19.34
CA THR A 241 -14.60 -20.93 18.27
C THR A 241 -15.49 -21.33 17.10
N ASN A 242 -15.13 -20.89 15.90
CA ASN A 242 -15.86 -21.15 14.65
C ASN A 242 -17.33 -20.67 14.61
N ASP A 243 -17.75 -19.78 15.51
CA ASP A 243 -19.09 -19.19 15.41
C ASP A 243 -19.19 -18.26 14.19
N ALA A 244 -19.95 -18.69 13.19
CA ALA A 244 -20.17 -17.97 11.95
C ALA A 244 -20.78 -16.57 12.14
N ASN A 245 -21.44 -16.28 13.27
CA ASN A 245 -21.99 -14.96 13.59
C ASN A 245 -20.91 -13.95 14.01
N GLN A 246 -19.71 -14.44 14.35
CA GLN A 246 -18.57 -13.68 14.86
C GLN A 246 -17.37 -13.69 13.89
N GLN A 247 -17.57 -14.11 12.64
CA GLN A 247 -16.54 -14.16 11.59
C GLN A 247 -16.68 -13.02 10.59
N PHE A 248 -15.67 -12.16 10.50
CA PHE A 248 -15.58 -11.06 9.55
C PHE A 248 -14.28 -11.13 8.74
N THR A 249 -14.34 -10.66 7.51
CA THR A 249 -13.22 -10.51 6.59
C THR A 249 -13.06 -9.03 6.28
N TYR A 250 -11.88 -8.47 6.51
CA TYR A 250 -11.54 -7.10 6.17
C TYR A 250 -11.02 -7.05 4.73
N THR A 251 -11.73 -6.40 3.82
CA THR A 251 -11.39 -6.39 2.39
C THR A 251 -10.30 -5.35 2.08
N GLY A 252 -9.63 -5.51 0.92
CA GLY A 252 -8.62 -4.54 0.45
C GLY A 252 -9.16 -3.13 0.16
N ASP A 253 -10.48 -3.00 0.01
CA ASP A 253 -11.21 -1.73 -0.08
C ASP A 253 -11.94 -1.38 1.24
N ASN A 254 -11.28 -1.67 2.37
CA ASN A 254 -11.61 -1.22 3.72
C ASN A 254 -13.03 -1.55 4.21
N ARG A 255 -13.67 -2.65 3.75
CA ARG A 255 -14.97 -3.11 4.30
C ARG A 255 -14.80 -4.29 5.25
N LEU A 256 -15.50 -4.27 6.38
CA LEU A 256 -15.71 -5.47 7.20
C LEU A 256 -16.90 -6.27 6.65
N GLN A 257 -16.63 -7.29 5.84
CA GLN A 257 -17.64 -8.24 5.37
C GLN A 257 -17.91 -9.31 6.45
N TRP A 258 -19.17 -9.58 6.76
CA TRP A 258 -19.59 -10.77 7.50
C TRP A 258 -19.33 -12.02 6.64
N THR A 259 -18.37 -12.84 7.07
CA THR A 259 -17.64 -13.81 6.23
C THR A 259 -18.59 -14.78 5.52
N LYS A 260 -18.51 -14.80 4.18
CA LYS A 260 -19.35 -15.64 3.29
C LYS A 260 -20.87 -15.40 3.41
N ARG A 261 -21.32 -14.25 3.93
CA ARG A 261 -22.76 -13.90 4.04
C ARG A 261 -23.22 -12.78 3.10
N GLY A 262 -22.32 -12.13 2.37
CA GLY A 262 -22.66 -11.01 1.47
C GLY A 262 -23.12 -9.73 2.16
N LYS A 263 -22.92 -9.64 3.48
CA LYS A 263 -23.27 -8.47 4.31
C LYS A 263 -22.02 -7.79 4.81
N CYS A 264 -22.05 -6.47 4.93
CA CYS A 264 -20.96 -5.63 5.38
C CYS A 264 -21.39 -4.82 6.60
N VAL A 265 -20.46 -4.53 7.51
CA VAL A 265 -20.65 -3.57 8.61
C VAL A 265 -20.94 -2.20 8.00
N ASP A 266 -22.05 -1.58 8.40
CA ASP A 266 -22.63 -0.41 7.76
C ASP A 266 -22.95 0.66 8.81
N LEU A 267 -22.39 1.86 8.60
CA LEU A 267 -22.73 3.06 9.36
C LEU A 267 -24.19 3.41 9.06
N THR A 268 -25.11 2.99 9.94
CA THR A 268 -26.55 3.07 9.67
C THR A 268 -26.97 4.48 9.25
N GLY A 269 -27.55 4.57 8.05
CA GLY A 269 -28.05 5.82 7.47
C GLY A 269 -26.96 6.85 7.16
N GLY A 270 -25.68 6.51 7.26
CA GLY A 270 -24.57 7.46 7.17
C GLY A 270 -24.48 8.45 8.35
N LYS A 271 -25.25 8.24 9.42
CA LYS A 271 -25.36 9.21 10.51
C LYS A 271 -24.09 9.23 11.36
N GLN A 272 -23.37 10.35 11.35
CA GLN A 272 -22.07 10.52 12.02
C GLN A 272 -22.16 10.95 13.50
N SER A 273 -23.37 11.07 14.05
CA SER A 273 -23.57 11.44 15.46
C SER A 273 -23.11 10.32 16.40
N ASN A 274 -22.50 10.71 17.53
CA ASN A 274 -22.28 9.82 18.68
C ASN A 274 -23.54 9.01 19.03
N GLY A 275 -23.37 7.79 19.53
CA GLY A 275 -24.44 6.86 19.86
C GLY A 275 -25.13 6.20 18.66
N ASN A 276 -24.77 6.53 17.40
CA ASN A 276 -25.38 5.85 16.25
C ASN A 276 -25.02 4.36 16.26
N ARG A 277 -26.03 3.49 16.43
CA ARG A 277 -25.83 2.03 16.48
C ARG A 277 -25.52 1.48 15.09
N ILE A 278 -24.45 0.71 14.98
CA ILE A 278 -23.97 0.14 13.72
C ILE A 278 -24.81 -1.09 13.34
N SER A 279 -24.99 -1.29 12.03
CA SER A 279 -25.77 -2.41 11.46
C SER A 279 -24.92 -3.25 10.53
N ILE A 280 -25.46 -4.39 10.09
CA ILE A 280 -25.09 -4.99 8.81
C ILE A 280 -26.02 -4.50 7.69
N SER A 281 -25.49 -4.45 6.47
CA SER A 281 -26.25 -4.19 5.24
C SER A 281 -25.67 -5.00 4.08
N THR A 282 -26.36 -5.11 2.95
CA THR A 282 -25.82 -5.74 1.74
C THR A 282 -24.53 -5.05 1.29
N CYS A 283 -23.46 -5.82 1.06
CA CYS A 283 -22.17 -5.26 0.62
C CYS A 283 -22.31 -4.60 -0.77
N THR A 284 -21.95 -3.32 -0.87
CA THR A 284 -22.05 -2.55 -2.11
C THR A 284 -20.73 -1.86 -2.44
N LYS A 285 -20.18 -2.09 -3.64
CA LYS A 285 -18.95 -1.42 -4.10
C LYS A 285 -19.17 0.10 -4.15
N GLY A 286 -18.20 0.87 -3.65
CA GLY A 286 -18.29 2.34 -3.58
C GLY A 286 -19.26 2.90 -2.53
N ASN A 287 -19.92 2.06 -1.71
CA ASN A 287 -20.74 2.57 -0.61
C ASN A 287 -19.86 3.00 0.57
N VAL A 288 -19.57 4.31 0.63
CA VAL A 288 -18.77 4.96 1.68
C VAL A 288 -19.26 4.71 3.12
N LYS A 289 -20.52 4.33 3.34
CA LYS A 289 -21.05 3.92 4.67
C LYS A 289 -20.51 2.58 5.17
N GLN A 290 -19.89 1.79 4.29
CA GLN A 290 -19.36 0.46 4.61
C GLN A 290 -17.83 0.45 4.71
N ILE A 291 -17.20 1.61 4.51
CA ILE A 291 -15.76 1.82 4.65
C ILE A 291 -15.44 2.05 6.12
N TRP A 292 -14.46 1.31 6.62
CA TRP A 292 -13.96 1.35 7.98
C TRP A 292 -12.44 1.34 7.95
N ASP A 293 -11.85 2.52 8.04
CA ASP A 293 -10.40 2.67 8.09
C ASP A 293 -9.87 2.16 9.43
N THR A 294 -8.64 1.66 9.41
CA THR A 294 -7.99 1.08 10.58
C THR A 294 -6.72 1.84 10.90
N GLY A 295 -6.52 2.17 12.17
CA GLY A 295 -5.30 2.87 12.60
C GLY A 295 -5.13 2.94 14.10
N TYR A 296 -4.45 3.98 14.55
CA TYR A 296 -4.01 4.12 15.94
C TYR A 296 -4.36 5.50 16.50
N SER A 297 -4.42 5.59 17.82
CA SER A 297 -4.37 6.88 18.47
C SER A 297 -2.91 7.34 18.49
N VAL A 298 -2.65 8.61 18.20
CA VAL A 298 -1.30 9.19 18.36
C VAL A 298 -0.73 9.04 19.78
N ASN A 299 -1.60 8.87 20.77
CA ASN A 299 -1.25 8.66 22.18
C ASN A 299 -0.97 7.20 22.55
N ASP A 300 -1.13 6.26 21.61
CA ASP A 300 -0.97 4.81 21.79
C ASP A 300 -0.51 4.17 20.48
N LEU A 301 0.62 4.67 19.98
CA LEU A 301 1.29 4.15 18.78
C LEU A 301 2.10 2.89 19.13
N PRO A 302 2.02 1.81 18.34
CA PRO A 302 2.90 0.67 18.50
C PRO A 302 4.35 1.06 18.12
N GLU A 303 5.32 0.24 18.53
CA GLU A 303 6.68 0.38 17.99
C GLU A 303 6.66 0.13 16.47
N LYS A 304 5.96 -0.91 16.00
CA LYS A 304 5.76 -1.19 14.57
C LYS A 304 4.29 -1.45 14.28
N SER A 305 3.74 -0.71 13.33
CA SER A 305 2.37 -0.86 12.86
C SER A 305 2.21 -2.05 11.89
N GLN A 306 3.21 -2.38 11.07
CA GLN A 306 3.13 -3.42 10.04
C GLN A 306 4.19 -4.53 10.19
N SER A 307 4.21 -5.49 9.25
CA SER A 307 5.28 -6.51 9.16
C SER A 307 6.31 -6.12 8.11
N GLY A 308 7.58 -6.44 8.35
CA GLY A 308 8.67 -5.99 7.48
C GLY A 308 9.09 -4.53 7.68
N GLN A 309 8.26 -3.70 8.32
CA GLN A 309 8.54 -2.28 8.64
C GLN A 309 9.98 -2.05 9.13
N TYR A 310 10.69 -1.14 8.46
CA TYR A 310 12.08 -0.77 8.77
C TYR A 310 12.20 -0.08 10.13
N GLY A 311 11.49 1.04 10.28
CA GLY A 311 11.61 1.98 11.39
C GLY A 311 10.63 1.71 12.53
N ILE A 312 10.21 2.78 13.21
CA ILE A 312 9.28 2.73 14.35
C ILE A 312 8.21 3.82 14.25
N ASN A 313 7.03 3.58 14.82
CA ASN A 313 5.96 4.59 14.94
C ASN A 313 5.91 5.27 16.33
N SER A 314 6.34 4.59 17.39
CA SER A 314 6.42 5.13 18.77
C SER A 314 7.66 6.03 18.96
N CYS A 315 7.73 7.12 18.21
CA CYS A 315 8.98 7.89 18.00
C CYS A 315 9.48 8.68 19.23
N GLY A 316 8.67 8.84 20.27
CA GLY A 316 8.97 9.74 21.38
C GLY A 316 8.97 11.21 20.94
N THR A 317 9.71 12.07 21.64
CA THR A 317 9.78 13.51 21.34
C THR A 317 11.16 13.98 20.92
N SER A 318 12.24 13.35 21.39
CA SER A 318 13.62 13.76 21.08
C SER A 318 13.96 13.52 19.61
N SER A 319 14.12 14.61 18.85
CA SER A 319 14.54 14.55 17.45
C SER A 319 16.04 14.25 17.30
N SER A 320 16.40 13.50 16.27
CA SER A 320 17.79 13.16 15.92
C SER A 320 17.90 12.89 14.42
N GLN A 321 19.02 13.25 13.80
CA GLN A 321 19.28 12.91 12.38
C GLN A 321 19.52 11.42 12.13
N THR A 322 19.70 10.62 13.18
CA THR A 322 19.73 9.15 13.10
C THR A 322 18.38 8.51 13.41
N SER A 323 17.32 9.30 13.64
CA SER A 323 15.98 8.76 13.94
C SER A 323 15.47 7.83 12.84
N LYS A 324 14.77 6.79 13.27
CA LYS A 324 14.05 5.82 12.43
C LYS A 324 12.53 5.99 12.51
N CYS A 325 12.05 7.17 12.93
CA CYS A 325 10.63 7.45 13.02
C CYS A 325 9.96 7.33 11.64
N GLN A 326 8.85 6.60 11.58
CA GLN A 326 7.98 6.46 10.40
C GLN A 326 6.56 7.01 10.69
N THR A 327 6.49 8.05 11.51
CA THR A 327 5.26 8.80 11.80
C THR A 327 5.46 10.25 11.35
N ALA A 328 4.81 10.62 10.25
CA ALA A 328 4.81 11.98 9.72
C ALA A 328 3.65 12.81 10.29
N TRP A 329 3.78 14.12 10.21
CA TRP A 329 2.77 15.09 10.63
C TRP A 329 2.56 16.15 9.54
N MET A 330 1.36 16.70 9.43
CA MET A 330 1.06 17.79 8.50
C MET A 330 -0.01 18.73 9.08
N ASN A 331 0.41 19.92 9.48
CA ASN A 331 -0.43 20.93 10.13
C ASN A 331 -0.35 22.32 9.46
N SER A 332 0.82 22.71 8.96
CA SER A 332 1.05 24.00 8.30
C SER A 332 2.37 23.98 7.51
N ALA A 333 2.65 25.02 6.72
CA ALA A 333 3.96 25.25 6.10
C ALA A 333 5.12 25.35 7.11
N GLU A 334 4.83 25.61 8.38
CA GLU A 334 5.85 25.63 9.44
C GLU A 334 5.96 24.32 10.22
N ASP A 335 4.96 23.44 10.15
CA ASP A 335 4.82 22.21 10.92
C ASP A 335 4.27 21.09 10.05
N PHE A 336 5.18 20.53 9.25
CA PHE A 336 4.96 19.35 8.43
C PHE A 336 6.20 18.45 8.44
N CYS A 337 6.04 17.25 7.88
CA CYS A 337 7.12 16.31 7.69
C CYS A 337 7.12 15.80 6.25
N LEU A 338 8.31 15.47 5.76
CA LEU A 338 8.55 14.77 4.51
C LEU A 338 9.14 13.40 4.81
N TRP A 339 9.00 12.50 3.85
CA TRP A 339 9.70 11.23 3.84
C TRP A 339 11.07 11.40 3.18
N GLY A 340 12.08 10.66 3.63
CA GLY A 340 13.38 10.64 2.95
C GLY A 340 14.27 9.48 3.38
N PRO A 341 15.30 9.13 2.60
CA PRO A 341 16.08 7.91 2.81
C PRO A 341 16.78 7.85 4.17
N PRO A 342 16.84 6.66 4.79
CA PRO A 342 17.53 6.51 6.06
C PRO A 342 19.05 6.70 5.91
N GLN A 343 19.64 6.40 4.75
CA GLN A 343 21.06 6.54 4.41
C GLN A 343 21.31 7.63 3.35
N PRO A 344 22.41 8.41 3.42
CA PRO A 344 22.79 9.40 2.41
C PRO A 344 23.02 8.82 1.00
N ASP A 345 22.92 9.69 -0.02
CA ASP A 345 23.12 9.38 -1.46
C ASP A 345 22.27 8.21 -1.99
N SER A 346 21.06 8.05 -1.44
CA SER A 346 20.10 7.02 -1.85
C SER A 346 19.02 7.62 -2.76
N THR A 347 18.56 6.86 -3.74
CA THR A 347 17.38 7.24 -4.53
C THR A 347 16.12 7.01 -3.69
N VAL A 348 15.06 7.78 -3.93
CA VAL A 348 13.76 7.57 -3.29
C VAL A 348 13.19 6.21 -3.72
N GLY A 349 13.23 5.90 -5.02
CA GLY A 349 12.68 4.67 -5.61
C GLY A 349 13.31 3.37 -5.08
N ASP A 350 14.61 3.34 -4.76
CA ASP A 350 15.23 2.13 -4.18
C ASP A 350 14.98 2.01 -2.67
N THR A 351 14.54 3.09 -1.98
CA THR A 351 14.36 3.12 -0.51
C THR A 351 12.92 3.38 -0.05
N GLU A 352 11.94 3.34 -0.95
CA GLU A 352 10.52 3.70 -0.68
C GLU A 352 9.97 3.06 0.60
N HIS A 353 10.15 1.73 0.76
CA HIS A 353 9.72 0.96 1.93
C HIS A 353 10.38 1.38 3.26
N GLU A 354 11.61 1.91 3.24
CA GLU A 354 12.44 2.19 4.42
C GLU A 354 12.60 3.68 4.76
N ASN A 355 12.02 4.57 3.94
CA ASN A 355 12.01 6.01 4.18
C ASN A 355 11.50 6.37 5.59
N VAL A 356 12.06 7.44 6.14
CA VAL A 356 11.81 7.92 7.52
C VAL A 356 11.37 9.38 7.52
N ALA A 357 10.65 9.79 8.56
CA ALA A 357 10.10 11.14 8.68
C ALA A 357 11.18 12.18 9.04
N TRP A 358 11.22 13.25 8.25
CA TRP A 358 11.97 14.47 8.45
C TRP A 358 10.99 15.62 8.64
N CYS A 359 10.96 16.27 9.81
CA CYS A 359 9.99 17.33 10.10
C CYS A 359 10.63 18.72 10.15
N THR A 360 9.86 19.75 9.82
CA THR A 360 10.22 21.15 10.09
C THR A 360 10.28 21.46 11.58
N LYS A 361 9.57 20.69 12.42
CA LYS A 361 9.58 20.84 13.87
C LYS A 361 10.30 19.69 14.57
N SER A 362 11.15 20.04 15.54
CA SER A 362 11.65 19.10 16.56
C SER A 362 10.55 18.75 17.56
N GLY A 363 10.77 17.79 18.46
CA GLY A 363 9.74 17.40 19.44
C GLY A 363 8.81 16.29 18.95
N ARG A 364 8.96 15.85 17.70
CA ARG A 364 8.19 14.76 17.06
C ARG A 364 8.88 13.39 17.10
N GLY A 365 10.09 13.31 17.68
CA GLY A 365 10.92 12.08 17.66
C GLY A 365 11.56 11.77 16.30
N THR A 366 11.35 12.62 15.30
CA THR A 366 11.77 12.48 13.89
C THR A 366 13.17 13.02 13.64
N ARG A 367 13.64 12.87 12.39
CA ARG A 367 14.70 13.75 11.86
C ARG A 367 14.17 15.17 11.72
N VAL A 368 15.05 16.16 11.61
CA VAL A 368 14.66 17.56 11.36
C VAL A 368 15.21 18.04 10.03
N ILE A 369 14.34 18.63 9.21
CA ILE A 369 14.68 19.20 7.90
C ILE A 369 15.75 20.28 8.11
N PRO A 370 16.98 20.15 7.57
CA PRO A 370 18.03 21.12 7.82
C PRO A 370 17.68 22.52 7.30
N ASN A 371 18.05 23.56 8.04
CA ASN A 371 17.80 24.95 7.64
C ASN A 371 18.39 25.23 6.24
N GLY A 372 17.59 25.84 5.38
CA GLY A 372 17.98 26.11 3.98
C GLY A 372 18.04 24.88 3.08
N ALA A 373 17.45 23.75 3.48
CA ALA A 373 17.00 22.71 2.55
C ALA A 373 15.75 23.18 1.77
N LEU A 374 14.73 23.66 2.48
CA LEU A 374 13.53 24.26 1.86
C LEU A 374 13.86 25.60 1.19
N LYS A 375 13.38 25.79 -0.04
CA LYS A 375 13.52 27.01 -0.86
C LYS A 375 12.19 27.64 -1.24
N GLY A 376 11.12 26.85 -1.30
CA GLY A 376 9.73 27.32 -1.29
C GLY A 376 8.84 26.29 -0.59
N VAL A 377 7.76 26.75 0.05
CA VAL A 377 6.75 25.92 0.72
C VAL A 377 5.38 26.57 0.57
N HIS A 378 4.45 25.87 -0.06
CA HIS A 378 3.05 26.27 -0.15
C HIS A 378 2.19 25.23 0.55
N PHE A 379 1.56 25.61 1.65
CA PHE A 379 0.63 24.76 2.38
C PHE A 379 -0.81 25.19 2.09
N VAL A 380 -1.66 24.24 1.72
CA VAL A 380 -3.10 24.46 1.49
C VAL A 380 -3.92 23.58 2.41
N ARG A 381 -4.87 24.20 3.10
CA ARG A 381 -5.97 23.53 3.79
C ARG A 381 -7.22 23.60 2.92
N THR A 382 -7.87 22.47 2.69
CA THR A 382 -9.22 22.41 2.12
C THR A 382 -10.23 21.84 3.13
N HIS A 383 -11.46 21.57 2.68
CA HIS A 383 -12.45 20.87 3.49
C HIS A 383 -12.15 19.36 3.62
N GLU A 384 -11.53 18.75 2.60
CA GLU A 384 -11.35 17.30 2.52
C GLU A 384 -9.90 16.85 2.67
N TYR A 385 -8.92 17.73 2.44
CA TYR A 385 -7.50 17.38 2.55
C TYR A 385 -6.63 18.56 3.03
N VAL A 386 -5.40 18.21 3.42
CA VAL A 386 -4.29 19.16 3.52
C VAL A 386 -3.22 18.75 2.54
N GLN A 387 -2.51 19.72 1.97
CA GLN A 387 -1.31 19.46 1.21
C GLN A 387 -0.20 20.46 1.52
N VAL A 388 1.03 20.02 1.32
CA VAL A 388 2.22 20.87 1.30
C VAL A 388 3.02 20.56 0.05
N THR A 389 3.40 21.60 -0.70
CA THR A 389 4.18 21.51 -1.93
C THR A 389 5.37 22.46 -1.87
N GLY A 390 6.40 22.23 -2.69
CA GLY A 390 7.48 23.18 -2.81
C GLY A 390 8.76 22.62 -3.42
N VAL A 391 9.81 23.41 -3.28
CA VAL A 391 11.12 23.17 -3.90
C VAL A 391 12.25 23.35 -2.90
N GLY A 392 13.38 22.71 -3.14
CA GLY A 392 14.46 22.65 -2.16
C GLY A 392 15.78 22.09 -2.66
N ASP A 393 16.62 21.76 -1.69
CA ASP A 393 17.84 20.97 -1.81
C ASP A 393 17.68 19.78 -0.87
N PHE A 394 17.07 18.70 -1.39
CA PHE A 394 16.72 17.51 -0.63
C PHE A 394 17.84 16.46 -0.58
N THR A 395 19.01 16.79 -1.13
CA THR A 395 20.25 16.08 -0.80
C THR A 395 20.56 16.15 0.70
N LYS A 396 20.09 17.22 1.37
CA LYS A 396 20.09 17.39 2.84
C LYS A 396 19.12 16.49 3.59
N LEU A 397 18.19 15.83 2.89
CA LEU A 397 17.28 14.79 3.40
C LEU A 397 17.75 13.40 2.96
N ASN A 398 19.03 13.26 2.64
CA ASN A 398 19.72 12.05 2.13
C ASN A 398 19.42 11.63 0.69
N ILE A 399 18.57 12.36 -0.05
CA ILE A 399 18.23 12.01 -1.43
C ILE A 399 19.44 12.19 -2.34
N LYS A 400 19.66 11.25 -3.26
CA LYS A 400 20.72 11.29 -4.25
C LYS A 400 20.56 12.49 -5.19
N LYS A 401 21.65 13.21 -5.45
CA LYS A 401 21.63 14.32 -6.40
C LYS A 401 21.32 13.82 -7.82
N GLY A 402 20.40 14.49 -8.50
CA GLY A 402 19.89 14.10 -9.81
C GLY A 402 18.87 12.96 -9.79
N ASP A 403 18.35 12.59 -8.61
CA ASP A 403 17.22 11.67 -8.52
C ASP A 403 15.92 12.38 -8.95
N SER A 404 15.25 11.80 -9.95
CA SER A 404 13.96 12.26 -10.46
C SER A 404 12.81 12.05 -9.48
N GLY A 405 13.00 11.17 -8.48
CA GLY A 405 12.05 10.94 -7.39
C GLY A 405 11.16 9.70 -7.54
N GLY A 406 10.23 9.53 -6.59
CA GLY A 406 9.28 8.41 -6.53
C GLY A 406 7.99 8.72 -5.76
N GLU A 407 7.00 7.84 -5.89
CA GLU A 407 5.76 7.79 -5.09
C GLU A 407 6.07 7.33 -3.67
N LEU A 408 5.26 7.79 -2.73
CA LEU A 408 5.25 7.39 -1.34
C LEU A 408 3.82 7.54 -0.83
N ASP A 409 3.16 6.42 -0.58
CA ASP A 409 1.71 6.36 -0.33
C ASP A 409 1.33 5.30 0.72
N ASN A 410 0.04 5.21 1.05
CA ASN A 410 -0.48 4.28 2.07
C ASN A 410 -0.92 2.88 1.55
N ARG A 411 -0.80 2.61 0.24
CA ARG A 411 -1.34 1.46 -0.50
C ARG A 411 -0.38 0.82 -1.53
N GLY A 412 0.93 1.07 -1.44
CA GLY A 412 1.99 0.62 -2.33
C GLY A 412 1.94 -0.84 -2.81
N ALA A 413 2.72 -1.16 -3.84
CA ALA A 413 2.49 -2.27 -4.78
C ALA A 413 2.31 -3.69 -4.19
N ASP A 414 2.77 -3.97 -2.96
CA ASP A 414 2.59 -5.27 -2.28
C ASP A 414 1.38 -5.29 -1.30
N GLY A 415 0.63 -4.19 -1.21
CA GLY A 415 -0.47 -3.97 -0.27
C GLY A 415 -0.04 -3.37 1.07
N ASN A 416 1.25 -3.08 1.27
CA ASN A 416 1.75 -2.24 2.34
C ASN A 416 2.08 -0.84 1.81
N GLY A 417 2.06 0.17 2.67
CA GLY A 417 2.46 1.53 2.27
C GLY A 417 3.96 1.64 1.98
N ASN A 418 4.34 2.77 1.39
CA ASN A 418 5.70 3.18 1.09
C ASN A 418 5.94 4.57 1.70
N PRO A 419 6.60 4.72 2.87
CA PRO A 419 7.23 3.67 3.67
C PRO A 419 6.27 2.70 4.35
N SER A 420 6.72 1.46 4.51
CA SER A 420 5.90 0.39 5.11
C SER A 420 5.76 0.58 6.61
N GLY A 421 4.50 0.65 7.05
CA GLY A 421 4.13 1.10 8.39
C GLY A 421 4.22 2.62 8.60
N GLY A 422 4.34 3.40 7.52
CA GLY A 422 4.21 4.86 7.54
C GLY A 422 2.83 5.28 8.05
N LEU A 423 2.80 6.19 9.03
CA LEU A 423 1.57 6.78 9.54
C LEU A 423 1.62 8.31 9.40
N VAL A 424 0.50 8.95 9.05
CA VAL A 424 0.39 10.40 8.91
C VAL A 424 -0.63 10.93 9.91
N TYR A 425 -0.28 12.00 10.61
CA TYR A 425 -1.14 12.66 11.59
C TYR A 425 -1.28 14.16 11.31
N GLY A 426 -2.37 14.76 11.78
CA GLY A 426 -2.48 16.21 11.81
C GLY A 426 -3.61 16.70 12.70
N ASN A 427 -3.64 18.02 12.88
CA ASN A 427 -4.55 18.73 13.77
C ASN A 427 -5.69 19.42 13.03
N THR A 428 -5.62 19.52 11.70
CA THR A 428 -6.54 20.28 10.84
C THR A 428 -7.98 19.78 10.90
N PHE A 429 -8.16 18.46 10.92
CA PHE A 429 -9.47 17.80 10.96
C PHE A 429 -9.82 17.21 12.35
N GLY A 430 -9.01 17.53 13.38
CA GLY A 430 -9.15 17.05 14.76
C GLY A 430 -7.79 16.88 15.42
N ASN A 431 -7.67 17.05 16.74
CA ASN A 431 -6.37 17.01 17.44
C ASN A 431 -5.72 15.62 17.41
N GLY A 432 -4.52 15.51 16.83
CA GLY A 432 -3.75 14.27 16.77
C GLY A 432 -4.43 13.15 15.97
N THR A 433 -5.11 13.51 14.88
CA THR A 433 -5.94 12.59 14.08
C THR A 433 -5.11 11.92 12.99
N GLN A 434 -5.27 10.61 12.80
CA GLN A 434 -4.59 9.88 11.73
C GLN A 434 -5.25 10.16 10.38
N TYR A 435 -4.46 10.54 9.36
CA TYR A 435 -4.93 10.66 7.98
C TYR A 435 -4.64 9.34 7.26
N HIS A 436 -5.71 8.61 6.91
CA HIS A 436 -5.61 7.23 6.43
C HIS A 436 -5.22 7.13 4.97
N GLU A 437 -5.68 8.06 4.13
CA GLU A 437 -5.29 8.14 2.71
C GLU A 437 -4.32 9.30 2.49
N TRP A 438 -3.16 9.03 1.88
CA TRP A 438 -2.17 10.04 1.56
C TRP A 438 -1.24 9.57 0.45
N THR A 439 -0.73 10.52 -0.35
CA THR A 439 0.29 10.32 -1.38
C THR A 439 1.29 11.46 -1.29
N SER A 440 2.56 11.17 -1.56
CA SER A 440 3.68 12.08 -1.47
C SER A 440 4.70 11.74 -2.54
N PHE A 441 5.25 12.76 -3.19
CA PHE A 441 6.36 12.58 -4.11
C PHE A 441 7.53 13.42 -3.63
N MET A 442 8.72 12.85 -3.78
CA MET A 442 9.99 13.42 -3.34
C MET A 442 11.02 13.23 -4.44
N SER A 443 11.69 14.29 -4.88
CA SER A 443 12.90 14.25 -5.72
C SER A 443 14.06 14.94 -5.01
N ASP A 444 15.21 15.10 -5.67
CA ASP A 444 16.35 15.85 -5.10
C ASP A 444 16.08 17.36 -4.91
N SER A 445 15.03 17.89 -5.54
CA SER A 445 14.78 19.33 -5.68
C SER A 445 13.32 19.77 -5.59
N GLU A 446 12.35 18.86 -5.70
CA GLU A 446 10.90 19.12 -5.62
C GLU A 446 10.24 18.17 -4.60
N PHE A 447 9.17 18.63 -3.96
CA PHE A 447 8.33 17.78 -3.11
C PHE A 447 6.87 18.19 -3.13
N CYS A 448 6.02 17.22 -2.81
CA CYS A 448 4.61 17.41 -2.55
C CYS A 448 4.08 16.28 -1.68
N PHE A 449 3.10 16.59 -0.84
CA PHE A 449 2.50 15.64 0.08
C PHE A 449 1.07 16.08 0.33
N ARG A 450 0.09 15.23 0.02
CA ARG A 450 -1.33 15.44 0.31
C ARG A 450 -1.83 14.32 1.22
N ALA A 451 -2.64 14.67 2.21
CA ALA A 451 -3.33 13.72 3.06
C ALA A 451 -4.81 14.06 3.14
N CYS A 452 -5.64 13.07 2.85
CA CYS A 452 -7.05 13.22 2.53
C CYS A 452 -7.95 12.52 3.56
N THR A 453 -9.18 13.02 3.65
CA THR A 453 -10.18 12.63 4.65
C THR A 453 -11.58 12.62 4.04
N GLY A 454 -12.51 11.90 4.67
CA GLY A 454 -13.90 11.86 4.23
C GLY A 454 -14.15 10.95 3.01
N PRO A 455 -15.37 11.01 2.42
CA PRO A 455 -15.85 10.02 1.46
C PRO A 455 -15.00 9.89 0.19
N ASP A 456 -14.37 10.98 -0.25
CA ASP A 456 -13.59 11.05 -1.48
C ASP A 456 -12.07 10.95 -1.23
N ALA A 457 -11.63 10.52 -0.04
CA ALA A 457 -10.22 10.50 0.36
C ALA A 457 -9.31 9.76 -0.64
N THR A 458 -9.62 8.52 -1.01
CA THR A 458 -8.86 7.72 -2.01
C THR A 458 -8.96 8.29 -3.43
N ARG A 459 -9.92 9.18 -3.70
CA ARG A 459 -10.04 9.86 -5.01
C ARG A 459 -9.19 11.13 -5.05
N ASN A 460 -9.10 11.85 -3.94
CA ASN A 460 -8.35 13.10 -3.79
C ASN A 460 -6.86 12.85 -3.48
N CYS A 461 -6.54 11.69 -2.91
CA CYS A 461 -5.21 11.11 -2.71
C CYS A 461 -5.21 9.75 -3.39
N ASN A 462 -4.83 9.71 -4.67
CA ASN A 462 -4.89 8.52 -5.51
C ASN A 462 -3.47 8.07 -5.87
N HIS A 463 -3.25 6.75 -5.86
CA HIS A 463 -1.93 6.09 -5.84
C HIS A 463 -1.77 5.17 -7.08
N ILE A 464 -2.05 5.72 -8.27
CA ILE A 464 -2.00 5.00 -9.56
C ILE A 464 -1.31 5.81 -10.69
N TYR A 465 -0.69 6.93 -10.32
CA TYR A 465 -0.13 7.95 -11.24
C TYR A 465 1.33 8.25 -10.87
N ASP A 466 2.02 7.18 -10.49
CA ASP A 466 3.30 7.15 -9.80
C ASP A 466 4.45 7.79 -10.60
N LEU A 467 4.33 7.78 -11.94
CA LEU A 467 5.32 8.32 -12.88
C LEU A 467 5.00 9.75 -13.32
N MET A 468 3.92 10.35 -12.81
CA MET A 468 3.48 11.69 -13.21
C MET A 468 4.10 12.82 -12.38
N GLY A 469 4.66 12.50 -11.20
CA GLY A 469 5.34 13.46 -10.34
C GLY A 469 4.43 14.51 -9.70
N CYS A 470 5.06 15.50 -9.06
CA CYS A 470 4.36 16.42 -8.16
C CYS A 470 3.39 17.36 -8.84
N THR A 471 3.85 18.14 -9.82
CA THR A 471 3.04 19.17 -10.48
C THR A 471 1.82 18.61 -11.22
N TRP A 472 1.79 17.30 -11.52
CA TRP A 472 0.65 16.63 -12.13
C TRP A 472 -0.33 16.03 -11.12
N ASN A 473 0.16 15.37 -10.08
CA ASN A 473 -0.71 14.77 -9.05
C ASN A 473 -1.25 15.80 -8.06
N ILE A 474 -0.43 16.78 -7.69
CA ILE A 474 -0.71 17.79 -6.66
C ILE A 474 -0.41 19.18 -7.25
N PRO A 475 -1.24 19.68 -8.19
CA PRO A 475 -1.04 21.00 -8.79
C PRO A 475 -1.18 22.10 -7.73
N ALA A 476 -0.20 23.00 -7.65
CA ALA A 476 -0.08 23.98 -6.56
C ALA A 476 0.93 25.09 -6.93
N ASN A 477 1.23 25.98 -5.98
CA ASN A 477 2.41 26.84 -6.06
C ASN A 477 3.69 26.03 -5.72
N TYR A 478 4.72 26.16 -6.56
CA TYR A 478 6.06 25.57 -6.39
C TYR A 478 7.18 26.65 -6.51
N GLU A 479 6.83 27.94 -6.47
CA GLU A 479 7.79 29.03 -6.63
C GLU A 479 8.85 29.07 -5.51
N ALA A 480 10.13 29.11 -5.90
CA ALA A 480 11.22 29.38 -4.98
C ALA A 480 11.09 30.80 -4.39
N GLY A 481 11.36 30.94 -3.09
CA GLY A 481 11.21 32.18 -2.32
C GLY A 481 9.80 32.42 -1.79
N LYS A 482 8.80 31.60 -2.14
CA LYS A 482 7.46 31.65 -1.55
C LYS A 482 7.36 30.69 -0.38
N PHE A 483 6.94 31.19 0.78
CA PHE A 483 6.59 30.39 1.94
C PHE A 483 5.23 30.88 2.43
N GLU A 484 4.20 30.04 2.45
CA GLU A 484 2.84 30.50 2.77
C GLU A 484 1.91 29.39 3.27
N ASN A 485 0.93 29.80 4.08
CA ASN A 485 -0.24 28.99 4.45
C ASN A 485 -1.48 29.59 3.80
N CYS A 486 -2.27 28.81 3.07
CA CYS A 486 -3.51 29.23 2.44
C CYS A 486 -4.67 28.30 2.84
N ASP A 487 -5.90 28.85 2.79
CA ASP A 487 -7.10 28.03 2.58
C ASP A 487 -7.28 27.81 1.07
N GLY A 488 -7.90 26.71 0.66
CA GLY A 488 -8.12 26.42 -0.76
C GLY A 488 -9.37 25.61 -1.03
N ASN A 489 -9.82 25.69 -2.29
CA ASN A 489 -10.79 24.75 -2.84
C ASN A 489 -10.12 23.39 -3.11
N ASN A 490 -10.93 22.34 -3.24
CA ASN A 490 -10.43 21.04 -3.70
C ASN A 490 -10.02 21.12 -5.18
N ASP A 491 -8.91 20.48 -5.52
CA ASP A 491 -8.49 20.21 -6.89
C ASP A 491 -9.45 19.26 -7.61
N LEU A 492 -9.37 19.24 -8.94
CA LEU A 492 -9.97 18.19 -9.73
C LEU A 492 -9.25 16.85 -9.42
N PRO A 493 -9.99 15.74 -9.25
CA PRO A 493 -9.40 14.43 -8.99
C PRO A 493 -8.36 14.01 -10.02
N MET A 494 -7.25 13.41 -9.56
CA MET A 494 -6.15 13.00 -10.44
C MET A 494 -6.64 12.14 -11.62
N GLY A 495 -6.35 12.60 -12.84
CA GLY A 495 -6.69 11.94 -14.09
C GLY A 495 -8.17 12.00 -14.51
N VAL A 496 -9.02 12.80 -13.87
CA VAL A 496 -10.45 12.90 -14.20
C VAL A 496 -10.73 14.14 -15.05
N TYR A 497 -10.88 13.93 -16.36
CA TYR A 497 -11.14 14.98 -17.34
C TYR A 497 -12.62 14.93 -17.75
N GLY A 498 -13.44 15.76 -17.11
CA GLY A 498 -14.90 15.78 -17.32
C GLY A 498 -15.56 14.47 -16.90
N THR A 499 -16.09 13.72 -17.87
CA THR A 499 -16.69 12.38 -17.66
C THR A 499 -15.74 11.22 -17.95
N SER A 500 -14.49 11.52 -18.33
CA SER A 500 -13.47 10.54 -18.70
C SER A 500 -12.39 10.41 -17.62
N THR A 501 -11.81 9.22 -17.51
CA THR A 501 -10.62 8.97 -16.69
C THR A 501 -9.47 8.58 -17.60
N TRP A 502 -8.36 9.32 -17.50
CA TRP A 502 -7.09 8.97 -18.11
C TRP A 502 -6.32 8.04 -17.17
N HIS A 503 -5.52 7.14 -17.74
CA HIS A 503 -4.72 6.19 -16.97
C HIS A 503 -3.24 6.27 -17.40
N GLN A 504 -2.34 6.11 -16.44
CA GLN A 504 -0.91 6.16 -16.66
C GLN A 504 -0.46 5.19 -17.77
N GLY A 505 0.44 5.66 -18.64
CA GLY A 505 0.94 4.91 -19.79
C GLY A 505 0.09 5.01 -21.06
N VAL A 506 -1.06 5.69 -21.02
CA VAL A 506 -1.86 6.00 -22.23
C VAL A 506 -1.31 7.24 -22.94
N SER A 507 -1.09 7.14 -24.26
CA SER A 507 -0.61 8.24 -25.10
C SER A 507 -1.74 8.88 -25.91
N PRO A 508 -1.81 10.23 -26.02
CA PRO A 508 -0.94 11.19 -25.35
C PRO A 508 -1.20 11.26 -23.84
N THR A 509 -0.14 11.52 -23.08
CA THR A 509 -0.25 11.93 -21.68
C THR A 509 -0.99 13.27 -21.62
N LEU A 510 -2.07 13.34 -20.84
CA LEU A 510 -2.84 14.58 -20.69
C LEU A 510 -2.12 15.56 -19.75
N PRO A 511 -2.27 16.88 -19.98
CA PRO A 511 -1.65 17.90 -19.14
C PRO A 511 -2.20 17.84 -17.70
N PRO A 512 -1.44 18.35 -16.71
CA PRO A 512 -1.89 18.42 -15.33
C PRO A 512 -3.20 19.22 -15.21
N HIS A 513 -4.00 18.95 -14.19
CA HIS A 513 -5.12 19.84 -13.86
C HIS A 513 -4.59 21.22 -13.42
N PRO A 514 -5.32 22.31 -13.70
CA PRO A 514 -4.99 23.60 -13.10
C PRO A 514 -5.11 23.49 -11.58
N ALA A 515 -4.19 24.11 -10.85
CA ALA A 515 -4.28 24.21 -9.39
C ALA A 515 -5.58 24.90 -8.98
N ALA A 516 -6.25 24.37 -7.95
CA ALA A 516 -7.40 25.01 -7.36
C ALA A 516 -7.05 26.40 -6.79
N SER A 517 -8.07 27.26 -6.72
CA SER A 517 -7.91 28.61 -6.17
C SER A 517 -7.54 28.56 -4.68
N SER A 518 -6.38 29.09 -4.35
CA SER A 518 -5.97 29.41 -2.98
C SER A 518 -6.49 30.78 -2.54
N SER A 519 -6.68 30.94 -1.23
CA SER A 519 -7.28 32.10 -0.58
C SER A 519 -6.73 32.25 0.85
N ASN A 520 -6.97 33.39 1.51
CA ASN A 520 -6.48 33.68 2.86
C ASN A 520 -4.97 33.41 3.05
N CYS A 521 -4.17 33.59 1.99
CA CYS A 521 -2.75 33.23 2.01
C CYS A 521 -1.95 34.14 2.96
N HIS A 522 -1.36 33.51 3.97
CA HIS A 522 -0.47 34.13 4.94
C HIS A 522 0.98 33.82 4.57
N ALA A 523 1.66 34.81 4.01
CA ALA A 523 3.08 34.72 3.69
C ALA A 523 3.94 34.63 4.96
N LEU A 524 4.98 33.79 4.88
CA LEU A 524 6.02 33.58 5.87
C LEU A 524 7.35 34.09 5.30
N PRO A 525 8.28 34.59 6.13
CA PRO A 525 9.60 35.01 5.64
C PRO A 525 10.47 33.82 5.20
N THR A 526 10.31 32.67 5.86
CA THR A 526 11.05 31.42 5.61
C THR A 526 10.43 30.29 6.43
N VAL A 527 10.84 29.04 6.19
CA VAL A 527 10.53 27.89 7.04
C VAL A 527 11.85 27.34 7.60
N THR A 528 11.96 27.35 8.93
CA THR A 528 13.16 26.93 9.69
C THR A 528 12.80 25.93 10.79
N VAL A 529 13.81 25.20 11.26
CA VAL A 529 13.68 24.28 12.40
C VAL A 529 13.25 25.04 13.65
N GLY A 530 12.10 24.66 14.21
CA GLY A 530 11.62 25.13 15.52
C GLY A 530 11.20 23.96 16.42
N GLU A 531 10.84 24.22 17.67
CA GLU A 531 10.12 23.21 18.48
C GLU A 531 8.69 23.06 17.95
N ALA A 532 8.19 21.81 17.89
CA ALA A 532 6.77 21.58 17.75
C ALA A 532 6.07 22.23 18.94
N ALA A 533 4.92 22.87 18.69
CA ALA A 533 4.08 23.34 19.78
C ALA A 533 3.80 22.15 20.70
N LYS A 534 4.33 22.19 21.93
CA LYS A 534 3.98 21.20 22.95
C LYS A 534 2.47 21.25 23.07
N GLU A 535 1.80 20.18 22.64
CA GLU A 535 0.38 19.99 22.96
C GLU A 535 0.26 20.23 24.45
N ALA A 536 -0.37 21.35 24.79
CA ALA A 536 -0.45 21.72 26.18
C ALA A 536 -1.16 20.56 26.88
N ARG A 537 -0.66 20.14 28.04
CA ARG A 537 -1.50 19.49 29.05
C ARG A 537 -2.52 20.51 29.58
N ALA A 538 -3.36 21.01 28.68
CA ALA A 538 -4.65 21.57 28.98
C ALA A 538 -5.36 20.51 29.82
N LEU A 539 -5.76 20.89 31.03
CA LEU A 539 -6.17 19.98 32.12
C LEU A 539 -5.05 19.26 32.89
N ARG A 540 -3.95 19.95 33.25
CA ARG A 540 -3.38 19.74 34.61
C ARG A 540 -2.72 20.92 35.33
N LYS A 541 -2.51 22.09 34.70
CA LYS A 541 -1.90 23.27 35.37
C LYS A 541 -2.48 24.64 34.93
N ARG A 542 -3.81 24.80 34.88
CA ARG A 542 -4.42 26.15 34.97
C ARG A 542 -5.15 26.31 36.30
N GLN A 543 -4.45 27.01 37.20
CA GLN A 543 -4.95 27.82 38.31
C GLN A 543 -6.07 27.23 39.18
N ILE A 544 -5.66 26.75 40.36
CA ILE A 544 -6.40 27.04 41.59
C ILE A 544 -6.40 28.57 41.75
N PRO A 545 -7.56 29.27 41.79
CA PRO A 545 -7.59 30.66 42.18
C PRO A 545 -7.28 30.76 43.67
N ARG A 546 -6.15 31.36 44.05
CA ARG A 546 -5.93 31.77 45.44
C ARG A 546 -6.80 32.99 45.73
N ASN A 547 -7.47 32.97 46.88
CA ASN A 547 -8.21 34.07 47.51
C ASN A 547 -9.37 34.69 46.72
N VAL A 548 -10.59 34.28 47.11
CA VAL A 548 -11.58 35.27 47.56
C VAL A 548 -11.98 34.88 48.99
N ASN A 549 -11.62 35.70 49.97
CA ASN A 549 -12.19 35.61 51.32
C ASN A 549 -13.63 36.12 51.26
N GLY A 550 -14.60 35.32 51.69
CA GLY A 550 -15.99 35.80 51.79
C GLY A 550 -17.00 34.68 52.05
N TYR A 551 -17.65 34.77 53.21
CA TYR A 551 -18.83 33.98 53.59
C TYR A 551 -18.72 32.45 53.65
N ALA A 552 -18.23 31.98 54.81
CA ALA A 552 -18.81 30.78 55.39
C ALA A 552 -20.31 31.02 55.69
N ARG A 553 -21.19 30.18 55.13
CA ARG A 553 -22.54 29.93 55.67
C ARG A 553 -22.83 28.44 55.66
N SER A 554 -22.69 27.87 56.86
CA SER A 554 -23.33 26.66 57.39
C SER A 554 -24.37 25.95 56.49
N PHE A 555 -24.09 24.70 56.14
CA PHE A 555 -25.15 23.72 55.86
C PHE A 555 -25.87 23.34 57.17
N PRO A 556 -27.21 23.34 57.23
CA PRO A 556 -27.93 22.76 58.36
C PRO A 556 -27.80 21.23 58.37
N ARG A 557 -27.68 20.65 59.58
CA ARG A 557 -27.56 19.21 59.82
C ARG A 557 -28.77 18.43 59.26
N ALA A 558 -28.49 17.27 58.66
CA ALA A 558 -29.46 16.18 58.67
C ALA A 558 -29.53 15.58 60.09
N THR A 559 -30.74 15.43 60.63
CA THR A 559 -31.01 14.62 61.83
C THR A 559 -31.09 13.13 61.47
N PRO A 560 -30.75 12.21 62.40
CA PRO A 560 -30.78 10.77 62.15
C PRO A 560 -32.20 10.19 62.15
N ALA A 561 -32.29 8.94 61.68
CA ALA A 561 -33.53 8.24 61.34
C ALA A 561 -34.50 7.95 62.50
N ALA A 562 -35.76 7.75 62.11
CA ALA A 562 -36.76 6.90 62.75
C ALA A 562 -37.33 5.96 61.66
#